data_AF-A0A2N0M1W7-F1
#
_entry.id   AF-A0A2N0M1W7-F1
#
_cell.length_a   1.000
_cell.length_b   1.000
_cell.length_c   1.000
_cell.angle_alpha   90.00
_cell.angle_beta   90.00
_cell.angle_gamma   90.00
#
_symmetry.space_group_name_H-M   'P 1'
#
loop_
_entity.id
_entity.type
_entity.pdbx_description
1 polymer ?
#
loop_
_entity_poly.entity_id
_entity_poly.type
_entity_poly.pdbx_seq_one_letter_code
_entity_poly.pdbx_strand_id
1 'polypeptide(L)'
;MDATVPILEFVFEGLTAGEHPVLISDVIGHSESESVMIVEALPHEQEAPDWLAKWVADLEAGAVEFPPRSITGYEYQGKTVYYVLKECCDQFSDPSDADGNLIGHPDGGITGRDDGFTVFSPENLKGEEVWLGR
;
A
#
# COMPACT_ATOMS: atom_id res chain seq x y z
N MET A 1 9.00 -47.66 -3.19
CA MET A 1 8.84 -46.91 -4.46
C MET A 1 8.19 -45.62 -4.06
N ASP A 2 8.97 -44.55 -3.99
CA ASP A 2 8.50 -43.24 -3.60
C ASP A 2 7.77 -42.64 -4.80
N ALA A 3 6.44 -42.69 -4.80
CA ALA A 3 5.64 -42.21 -5.90
C ALA A 3 5.54 -40.68 -5.78
N THR A 4 6.40 -39.96 -6.49
CA THR A 4 6.26 -38.51 -6.64
C THR A 4 4.95 -38.23 -7.38
N VAL A 5 3.98 -37.64 -6.68
CA VAL A 5 2.72 -37.21 -7.30
C VAL A 5 3.02 -35.96 -8.14
N PRO A 6 2.68 -35.95 -9.44
CA PRO A 6 2.88 -34.77 -10.28
C PRO A 6 1.94 -33.64 -9.83
N ILE A 7 2.49 -32.44 -9.70
CA ILE A 7 1.72 -31.21 -9.45
C ILE A 7 1.37 -30.59 -10.79
N LEU A 8 0.09 -30.24 -10.98
CA LEU A 8 -0.40 -29.50 -12.14
C LEU A 8 -0.83 -28.11 -11.66
N GLU A 9 -0.29 -27.08 -12.30
CA GLU A 9 -0.62 -25.68 -12.00
C GLU A 9 -1.46 -25.11 -13.15
N PHE A 10 -2.58 -24.47 -12.79
CA PHE A 10 -3.48 -23.78 -13.71
C PHE A 10 -3.74 -22.36 -13.21
N VAL A 11 -3.74 -21.40 -14.13
CA VAL A 11 -3.99 -19.99 -13.82
C VAL A 11 -5.22 -19.53 -14.60
N PHE A 12 -6.16 -18.89 -13.90
CA PHE A 12 -7.36 -18.30 -14.47
C PHE A 12 -7.30 -16.78 -14.30
N GLU A 13 -7.36 -16.04 -15.40
CA GLU A 13 -7.26 -14.58 -15.42
C GLU A 13 -8.58 -13.94 -15.83
N GLY A 14 -8.80 -12.68 -15.43
CA GLY A 14 -9.98 -11.91 -15.84
C GLY A 14 -11.30 -12.35 -15.20
N LEU A 15 -11.23 -12.98 -14.02
CA LEU A 15 -12.41 -13.37 -13.27
C LEU A 15 -13.01 -12.18 -12.51
N THR A 16 -14.32 -12.12 -12.44
CA THR A 16 -15.04 -11.12 -11.66
C THR A 16 -14.96 -11.42 -10.17
N ALA A 17 -15.29 -10.45 -9.31
CA ALA A 17 -15.52 -10.73 -7.91
C ALA A 17 -16.74 -11.64 -7.72
N GLY A 18 -16.66 -12.59 -6.80
CA GLY A 18 -17.71 -13.54 -6.44
C GLY A 18 -17.21 -14.96 -6.19
N GLU A 19 -18.14 -15.86 -5.91
CA GLU A 19 -17.88 -17.30 -5.78
C GLU A 19 -17.71 -17.94 -7.16
N HIS A 20 -16.60 -18.66 -7.37
CA HIS A 20 -16.29 -19.36 -8.60
C HIS A 20 -16.10 -20.86 -8.32
N PRO A 21 -16.97 -21.75 -8.82
CA PRO A 21 -16.76 -23.18 -8.70
C PRO A 21 -15.65 -23.63 -9.66
N VAL A 22 -14.65 -24.33 -9.11
CA VAL A 22 -13.59 -24.99 -9.86
C VAL A 22 -13.91 -26.48 -9.93
N LEU A 23 -13.97 -27.02 -11.14
CA LEU A 23 -14.17 -28.44 -11.41
C LEU A 23 -12.94 -29.00 -12.10
N ILE A 24 -12.30 -29.98 -11.47
CA ILE A 24 -11.20 -30.74 -12.07
C ILE A 24 -11.77 -32.10 -12.46
N SER A 25 -11.68 -32.47 -13.72
CA SER A 25 -12.06 -33.80 -14.20
C SER A 25 -10.97 -34.42 -15.06
N ASP A 26 -10.86 -35.75 -14.99
CA ASP A 26 -9.98 -36.51 -15.88
C ASP A 26 -10.74 -37.12 -17.07
N VAL A 27 -9.99 -37.68 -18.01
CA VAL A 27 -10.56 -38.32 -19.22
C VAL A 27 -11.24 -39.66 -18.93
N ILE A 28 -11.09 -40.20 -17.72
CA ILE A 28 -11.63 -41.49 -17.28
C ILE A 28 -12.96 -41.29 -16.51
N GLY A 29 -13.29 -40.04 -16.17
CA GLY A 29 -14.55 -39.64 -15.54
C GLY A 29 -14.47 -39.39 -14.04
N HIS A 30 -13.27 -39.34 -13.45
CA HIS A 30 -13.11 -38.85 -12.09
C HIS A 30 -13.24 -37.32 -12.08
N SER A 31 -13.90 -36.78 -11.05
CA SER A 31 -14.03 -35.34 -10.88
C SER A 31 -14.04 -34.93 -9.43
N GLU A 32 -13.39 -33.81 -9.12
CA GLU A 32 -13.46 -33.11 -7.84
C GLU A 32 -13.83 -31.65 -8.06
N SER A 33 -14.57 -31.08 -7.12
CA SER A 33 -15.02 -29.69 -7.19
C SER A 33 -14.81 -28.96 -5.88
N GLU A 34 -14.38 -27.71 -5.97
CA GLU A 34 -14.21 -26.80 -4.84
C GLU A 34 -14.65 -25.40 -5.25
N SER A 35 -15.16 -24.59 -4.34
CA SER A 35 -15.50 -23.19 -4.64
C SER A 35 -14.41 -22.24 -4.13
N VAL A 36 -14.01 -21.32 -5.01
CA VAL A 36 -13.02 -20.28 -4.71
C VAL A 36 -13.74 -18.94 -4.66
N MET A 37 -13.60 -18.23 -3.55
CA MET A 37 -14.13 -16.88 -3.39
C MET A 37 -13.11 -15.87 -3.92
N ILE A 38 -13.45 -15.19 -5.01
CA ILE A 38 -12.70 -14.04 -5.51
C ILE A 38 -13.33 -12.81 -4.89
N VAL A 39 -12.69 -12.25 -3.88
CA VAL A 39 -13.14 -10.97 -3.36
C VAL A 39 -12.69 -9.88 -4.34
N GLU A 40 -13.60 -8.97 -4.69
CA GLU A 40 -13.18 -7.71 -5.30
C GLU A 40 -12.19 -7.12 -4.31
N ALA A 41 -10.95 -6.89 -4.74
CA ALA A 41 -10.05 -6.09 -3.93
C ALA A 41 -10.76 -4.75 -3.74
N LEU A 42 -11.35 -4.56 -2.55
CA LEU A 42 -11.61 -3.22 -2.06
C LEU A 42 -10.28 -2.47 -2.22
N PRO A 43 -10.28 -1.17 -2.54
CA PRO A 43 -9.05 -0.39 -2.47
C PRO A 43 -8.68 -0.29 -0.98
N HIS A 44 -8.10 -1.35 -0.44
CA HIS A 44 -7.66 -1.53 0.92
C HIS A 44 -6.74 -2.76 0.91
N GLU A 45 -5.57 -2.59 1.51
CA GLU A 45 -4.47 -3.56 1.55
C GLU A 45 -3.60 -3.61 0.29
N GLN A 46 -3.23 -2.45 -0.26
CA GLN A 46 -1.80 -2.33 -0.54
C GLN A 46 -1.13 -2.30 0.83
N GLU A 47 -0.64 -3.45 1.29
CA GLU A 47 0.31 -3.50 2.40
C GLU A 47 1.34 -2.40 2.15
N ALA A 48 1.57 -1.57 3.17
CA ALA A 48 2.53 -0.48 3.06
C ALA A 48 3.84 -1.04 2.46
N PRO A 49 4.44 -0.37 1.47
CA PRO A 49 5.68 -0.82 0.86
C PRO A 49 6.72 -1.20 1.92
N ASP A 50 7.58 -2.18 1.63
CA ASP A 50 8.55 -2.70 2.60
C ASP A 50 9.35 -1.61 3.33
N TRP A 51 9.72 -0.53 2.61
CA TRP A 51 10.43 0.60 3.18
C TRP A 51 9.59 1.33 4.25
N LEU A 52 8.29 1.50 3.99
CA LEU A 52 7.37 2.22 4.87
C LEU A 52 6.98 1.34 6.05
N ALA A 53 6.71 0.06 5.83
CA ALA A 53 6.46 -0.91 6.90
C ALA A 53 7.65 -0.99 7.87
N LYS A 54 8.88 -1.05 7.32
CA LYS A 54 10.10 -1.00 8.13
C LYS A 54 10.22 0.31 8.92
N TRP A 55 9.99 1.44 8.27
CA TRP A 55 10.12 2.74 8.92
C TRP A 55 9.08 2.96 10.03
N VAL A 56 7.84 2.52 9.83
CA VAL A 56 6.79 2.52 10.86
C VAL A 56 7.19 1.65 12.05
N ALA A 57 7.76 0.47 11.82
CA ALA A 57 8.26 -0.37 12.92
C ALA A 57 9.38 0.32 13.73
N ASP A 58 10.30 1.03 13.07
CA ASP A 58 11.35 1.80 13.73
C ASP A 58 10.77 2.99 14.54
N LEU A 59 9.70 3.64 14.03
CA LEU A 59 8.97 4.69 14.73
C LEU A 59 8.27 4.17 15.99
N GLU A 60 7.58 3.04 15.89
CA GLU A 60 6.91 2.39 17.04
C GLU A 60 7.91 1.89 18.08
N ALA A 61 9.10 1.45 17.66
CA ALA A 61 10.19 1.06 18.54
C ALA A 61 10.89 2.25 19.22
N GLY A 62 10.58 3.49 18.82
CA GLY A 62 11.27 4.69 19.31
C GLY A 62 12.73 4.78 18.86
N ALA A 63 13.09 4.09 17.77
CA ALA A 63 14.45 4.10 17.24
C ALA A 63 14.78 5.37 16.43
N VAL A 64 13.76 6.16 16.08
CA VAL A 64 13.88 7.41 15.34
C VAL A 64 13.98 8.58 16.33
N GLU A 65 15.10 9.32 16.27
CA GLU A 65 15.40 10.42 17.20
C GLU A 65 14.45 11.63 17.04
N PHE A 66 13.99 11.88 15.82
CA PHE A 66 13.05 12.95 15.47
C PHE A 66 11.88 12.39 14.66
N PRO A 67 10.91 11.73 15.30
CA PRO A 67 9.79 11.14 14.59
C PRO A 67 8.91 12.23 13.93
N PRO A 68 8.25 11.94 12.79
CA PRO A 68 7.22 12.82 12.28
C PRO A 68 6.04 12.87 13.26
N ARG A 69 5.13 13.80 13.04
CA ARG A 69 3.86 13.87 13.76
C ARG A 69 2.86 12.83 13.26
N SER A 70 2.79 12.66 11.94
CA SER A 70 1.90 11.69 11.31
C SER A 70 2.37 11.32 9.92
N ILE A 71 1.94 10.15 9.46
CA ILE A 71 2.09 9.69 8.09
C ILE A 71 0.69 9.40 7.55
N THR A 72 0.36 9.96 6.40
CA THR A 72 -0.96 9.82 5.78
C THR A 72 -0.81 9.40 4.32
N GLY A 73 -1.47 8.31 3.93
CA GLY A 73 -1.54 7.86 2.56
C GLY A 73 -2.63 8.59 1.78
N TYR A 74 -2.33 8.98 0.55
CA TYR A 74 -3.25 9.65 -0.36
C TYR A 74 -3.23 8.99 -1.73
N GLU A 75 -4.40 8.83 -2.33
CA GLU A 75 -4.53 8.52 -3.75
C GLU A 75 -4.47 9.82 -4.57
N TYR A 76 -3.42 9.97 -5.38
CA TYR A 76 -3.18 11.14 -6.21
C TYR A 76 -2.81 10.74 -7.64
N GLN A 77 -3.65 11.13 -8.60
CA GLN A 77 -3.47 10.80 -10.03
C GLN A 77 -3.30 9.29 -10.30
N GLY A 78 -3.99 8.43 -9.54
CA GLY A 78 -3.90 6.97 -9.67
C GLY A 78 -2.61 6.36 -9.12
N LYS A 79 -1.90 7.10 -8.26
CA LYS A 79 -0.72 6.65 -7.53
C LYS A 79 -0.91 6.94 -6.04
N THR A 80 -0.38 6.05 -5.21
CA THR A 80 -0.30 6.28 -3.77
C THR A 80 0.86 7.23 -3.45
N VAL A 81 0.57 8.23 -2.62
CA VAL A 81 1.53 9.20 -2.08
C VAL A 81 1.45 9.15 -0.56
N TYR A 82 2.61 9.04 0.09
CA TYR A 82 2.74 9.07 1.54
C TYR A 82 3.19 10.44 1.99
N TYR A 83 2.29 11.18 2.62
CA TYR A 83 2.54 12.51 3.14
C TYR A 83 3.05 12.42 4.59
N VAL A 84 4.29 12.84 4.78
CA VAL A 84 4.95 12.86 6.09
C VAL A 84 4.87 14.26 6.68
N LEU A 85 4.06 14.40 7.73
CA LEU A 85 3.95 15.66 8.48
C LEU A 85 4.98 15.68 9.60
N LYS A 86 5.89 16.65 9.58
CA LYS A 86 6.93 16.80 10.62
C LYS A 86 6.36 17.33 11.94
N GLU A 87 7.11 17.14 13.02
CA GLU A 87 6.72 17.57 14.37
C GLU A 87 6.68 19.10 14.52
N CYS A 88 7.65 19.79 13.92
CA CYS A 88 7.75 21.25 13.97
C CYS A 88 7.24 21.90 12.68
N CYS A 89 6.39 22.92 12.81
CA CYS A 89 5.78 23.64 11.67
C CYS A 89 6.79 24.44 10.82
N ASP A 90 8.04 24.59 11.27
CA ASP A 90 9.13 25.23 10.53
C ASP A 90 9.93 24.24 9.67
N GLN A 91 9.61 22.95 9.72
CA GLN A 91 10.16 21.91 8.87
C GLN A 91 9.22 21.65 7.69
N PHE A 92 9.78 21.35 6.52
CA PHE A 92 8.99 20.97 5.36
C PHE A 92 8.37 19.59 5.55
N SER A 93 7.14 19.42 5.08
CA SER A 93 6.56 18.09 4.90
C SER A 93 7.22 17.40 3.72
N ASP A 94 7.37 16.08 3.81
CA ASP A 94 8.09 15.26 2.83
C ASP A 94 7.14 14.22 2.22
N PRO A 95 6.26 14.58 1.26
CA PRO A 95 5.53 13.59 0.49
C PRO A 95 6.50 12.70 -0.30
N SER A 96 6.25 11.40 -0.24
CA SER A 96 6.97 10.38 -1.00
C SER A 96 6.02 9.58 -1.89
N ASP A 97 6.51 9.11 -3.03
CA ASP A 97 5.77 8.14 -3.87
C ASP A 97 5.77 6.73 -3.24
N ALA A 98 5.11 5.79 -3.91
CA ALA A 98 5.02 4.39 -3.48
C ALA A 98 6.40 3.70 -3.32
N ASP A 99 7.41 4.15 -4.07
CA ASP A 99 8.77 3.62 -4.02
C ASP A 99 9.62 4.31 -2.92
N GLY A 100 9.06 5.31 -2.23
CA GLY A 100 9.73 6.06 -1.17
C GLY A 100 10.57 7.24 -1.67
N ASN A 101 10.45 7.63 -2.95
CA ASN A 101 11.13 8.80 -3.47
C ASN A 101 10.40 10.07 -3.06
N LEU A 102 11.14 11.06 -2.56
CA LEU A 102 10.63 12.39 -2.26
C LEU A 102 10.07 13.05 -3.53
N ILE A 103 8.81 13.51 -3.48
CA ILE A 103 8.11 14.14 -4.61
C ILE A 103 7.88 15.65 -4.44
N GLY A 104 8.37 16.25 -3.35
CA GLY A 104 8.42 17.69 -3.16
C GLY A 104 8.27 18.10 -1.69
N HIS A 105 8.10 19.40 -1.47
CA HIS A 105 7.83 20.04 -0.19
C HIS A 105 6.61 20.97 -0.33
N PRO A 106 5.38 20.46 -0.16
CA PRO A 106 4.13 21.19 -0.45
C PRO A 106 3.82 22.27 0.60
N ASP A 107 4.41 22.16 1.79
CA ASP A 107 4.16 23.04 2.92
C ASP A 107 5.28 22.94 3.96
N GLY A 108 5.20 23.78 4.98
CA GLY A 108 6.20 23.92 6.03
C GLY A 108 7.22 25.01 5.73
N GLY A 109 8.39 24.91 6.37
CA GLY A 109 9.40 25.97 6.31
C GLY A 109 8.99 27.24 7.05
N ILE A 110 9.91 28.20 7.18
CA ILE A 110 9.69 29.46 7.92
C ILE A 110 8.50 30.26 7.37
N THR A 111 8.20 30.11 6.08
CA THR A 111 7.12 30.85 5.41
C THR A 111 5.78 30.08 5.36
N GLY A 112 5.78 28.78 5.69
CA GLY A 112 4.61 27.91 5.56
C GLY A 112 4.16 27.70 4.10
N ARG A 113 5.07 27.84 3.13
CA ARG A 113 4.77 27.79 1.69
C ARG A 113 5.62 26.72 1.01
N ASP A 114 5.11 26.25 -0.13
CA ASP A 114 5.76 25.27 -0.97
C ASP A 114 7.11 25.76 -1.50
N ASP A 115 7.96 24.82 -1.89
CA ASP A 115 9.27 25.09 -2.50
C ASP A 115 9.20 25.55 -3.97
N GLY A 116 8.00 25.64 -4.55
CA GLY A 116 7.75 26.03 -5.94
C GLY A 116 7.90 24.90 -6.96
N PHE A 117 8.25 23.68 -6.54
CA PHE A 117 8.45 22.51 -7.40
C PHE A 117 7.50 21.36 -7.10
N THR A 118 6.62 21.53 -6.12
CA THR A 118 5.80 20.43 -5.63
C THR A 118 4.58 20.20 -6.52
N VAL A 119 4.43 18.95 -6.97
CA VAL A 119 3.32 18.51 -7.84
C VAL A 119 2.14 17.92 -7.06
N PHE A 120 2.30 17.72 -5.76
CA PHE A 120 1.30 17.11 -4.87
C PHE A 120 0.66 18.17 -3.95
N SER A 121 -0.66 18.14 -3.81
CA SER A 121 -1.37 18.90 -2.78
C SER A 121 -2.41 17.99 -2.12
N PRO A 122 -2.40 17.86 -0.77
CA PRO A 122 -3.40 17.09 -0.06
C PRO A 122 -4.76 17.82 0.03
N GLU A 123 -4.85 19.07 -0.45
CA GLU A 123 -6.08 19.87 -0.38
C GLU A 123 -7.23 19.17 -1.12
N ASN A 124 -8.33 18.92 -0.39
CA ASN A 124 -9.53 18.21 -0.87
C ASN A 124 -9.35 16.70 -1.14
N LEU A 125 -8.22 16.09 -0.76
CA LEU A 125 -8.06 14.64 -0.75
C LEU A 125 -8.48 14.06 0.59
N LYS A 126 -9.09 12.88 0.55
CA LYS A 126 -9.35 12.08 1.75
C LYS A 126 -8.15 11.17 1.99
N GLY A 127 -7.35 11.48 3.00
CA GLY A 127 -6.20 10.67 3.39
C GLY A 127 -6.58 9.50 4.29
N GLU A 128 -5.76 8.46 4.26
CA GLU A 128 -5.79 7.32 5.18
C GLU A 128 -4.62 7.42 6.15
N GLU A 129 -4.89 7.27 7.45
CA GLU A 129 -3.86 7.30 8.47
C GLU A 129 -3.00 6.03 8.38
N VAL A 130 -1.71 6.21 8.08
CA VAL A 130 -0.74 5.11 8.10
C VAL A 130 -0.11 5.00 9.48
N TRP A 131 0.20 6.14 10.09
CA TRP A 131 0.78 6.19 11.43
C TRP A 131 0.54 7.57 12.09
N LEU A 132 0.38 7.57 13.42
CA LEU A 132 0.22 8.75 14.24
C LEU A 132 1.17 8.71 15.45
N GLY A 133 1.92 9.79 15.65
CA GLY A 133 2.81 9.96 16.79
C GLY A 133 2.05 9.97 18.11
N ARG A 134 2.59 9.27 19.11
CA ARG A 134 2.03 9.18 20.47
C ARG A 134 2.72 10.13 21.45
#